data_AF-A0A8S7YAA8-F1
#
_entry.id   AF-A0A8S7YAA8-F1
#
_cell.length_a   1.000
_cell.length_b   1.000
_cell.length_c   1.000
_cell.angle_alpha   90.00
_cell.angle_beta   90.00
_cell.angle_gamma   90.00
#
_symmetry.space_group_name_H-M   'P 1'
#
loop_
_entity.id
_entity.type
_entity.pdbx_description
1 polymer ?
#
loop_
_entity_poly.entity_id
_entity_poly.type
_entity_poly.pdbx_seq_one_letter_code
_entity_poly.pdbx_strand_id
1 'polypeptide(L)'
;MNISNSQIDILRRDVRAGLRALFRPEPQTAVEWADASYYLPKESAYQEGRWETLPFQRAIMNAMGSDYIREVNVVKSARVGYSKMLLGVYAYFIEHKQRNTLIWLPTDGDAENFMKTHVEPTIRDIPLLLALAPWYGKKHRDNTLTMKRFSNGRGFWCLGGKAAKNYREKSVDVAGYDELAAFDEDIEQEGSPTFLGDKRIEGSVWPKSIRGSTPKVRGTCQIERAASESPHFMRLHVACPHCGEEQYLKFGDKETPFGLKWTPDDPSSVFYLCEHNACVIRQQELDFTDARYICEKTGIWTRDGILWFSSSGEEIEPPDSVTFHIWTAYSPFTTWVQIVKDWMKTKGDTGKRKTFVNTTLGETWEAKIG
;
A
#
# COMPACT_ATOMS: atom_id res chain seq x y z
N MET A 1 18.76 -56.44 13.88
CA MET A 1 19.55 -55.19 13.80
C MET A 1 18.63 -54.08 14.28
N ASN A 2 18.80 -53.57 15.50
CA ASN A 2 17.93 -52.53 16.03
C ASN A 2 18.53 -51.17 15.67
N ILE A 3 17.78 -50.36 14.92
CA ILE A 3 18.16 -48.98 14.60
C ILE A 3 17.95 -48.15 15.87
N SER A 4 18.96 -47.39 16.29
CA SER A 4 18.85 -46.53 17.47
C SER A 4 18.01 -45.28 17.18
N ASN A 5 17.39 -44.69 18.20
CA ASN A 5 16.67 -43.42 18.06
C ASN A 5 17.56 -42.31 17.48
N SER A 6 18.85 -42.29 17.84
CA SER A 6 19.82 -41.34 17.27
C SER A 6 19.99 -41.52 15.76
N GLN A 7 20.04 -42.76 15.27
CA GLN A 7 20.13 -43.04 13.83
C GLN A 7 18.83 -42.62 13.10
N ILE A 8 17.67 -42.81 13.72
CA ILE A 8 16.38 -42.34 13.18
C ILE A 8 16.35 -40.81 13.10
N ASP A 9 16.82 -40.10 14.11
CA ASP A 9 16.81 -38.63 14.13
C ASP A 9 17.81 -38.03 13.13
N ILE A 10 18.98 -38.65 12.98
CA ILE A 10 19.96 -38.30 11.93
C ILE A 10 19.34 -38.52 10.54
N LEU A 11 18.72 -39.68 10.30
CA LEU A 11 18.05 -39.97 9.03
C LEU A 11 16.94 -38.96 8.74
N ARG A 12 16.08 -38.63 9.73
CA ARG A 12 15.03 -37.62 9.59
C ARG A 12 15.60 -36.25 9.25
N ARG A 13 16.67 -35.83 9.92
CA ARG A 13 17.35 -34.55 9.66
C ARG A 13 17.90 -34.51 8.24
N ASP A 14 18.60 -35.57 7.82
CA ASP A 14 19.29 -35.62 6.53
C ASP A 14 18.29 -35.74 5.37
N VAL A 15 17.22 -36.52 5.55
CA VAL A 15 16.09 -36.58 4.60
C VAL A 15 15.39 -35.23 4.50
N ARG A 16 15.09 -34.55 5.61
CA ARG A 16 14.51 -33.19 5.58
C ARG A 16 15.42 -32.19 4.89
N ALA A 17 16.73 -32.27 5.13
CA ALA A 17 17.71 -31.41 4.48
C ALA A 17 17.75 -31.66 2.96
N GLY A 18 17.76 -32.92 2.53
CA GLY A 18 17.74 -33.30 1.12
C GLY A 18 16.44 -32.90 0.39
N LEU A 19 15.29 -33.06 1.06
CA LEU A 19 13.98 -32.68 0.50
C LEU A 19 13.71 -31.17 0.54
N ARG A 20 14.52 -30.39 1.26
CA ARG A 20 14.32 -28.93 1.41
C ARG A 20 14.31 -28.20 0.06
N ALA A 21 15.07 -28.68 -0.93
CA ALA A 21 15.09 -28.09 -2.27
C ALA A 21 13.77 -28.29 -3.04
N LEU A 22 13.05 -29.37 -2.74
CA LEU A 22 11.76 -29.73 -3.36
C LEU A 22 10.57 -29.12 -2.62
N PHE A 23 10.75 -28.69 -1.37
CA PHE A 23 9.69 -27.99 -0.64
C PHE A 23 9.32 -26.70 -1.37
N ARG A 24 8.02 -26.54 -1.59
CA ARG A 24 7.39 -25.30 -2.04
C ARG A 24 6.24 -25.02 -1.06
N PRO A 25 6.16 -23.82 -0.46
CA PRO A 25 4.98 -23.46 0.31
C PRO A 25 3.76 -23.49 -0.62
N GLU A 26 2.59 -23.77 -0.04
CA GLU A 26 1.31 -23.65 -0.76
C GLU A 26 1.20 -22.24 -1.33
N PRO A 27 0.83 -22.04 -2.61
CA PRO A 27 0.68 -20.70 -3.17
C PRO A 27 -0.34 -19.89 -2.36
N GLN A 28 0.08 -18.74 -1.83
CA GLN A 28 -0.80 -17.80 -1.15
C GLN A 28 -0.72 -16.43 -1.83
N THR A 29 -1.81 -15.69 -1.81
CA THR A 29 -1.82 -14.27 -2.14
C THR A 29 -1.23 -13.43 -1.00
N ALA A 30 -0.90 -12.16 -1.28
CA ALA A 30 -0.38 -11.28 -0.25
C ALA A 30 -1.41 -11.01 0.87
N VAL A 31 -2.69 -10.92 0.51
CA VAL A 31 -3.79 -10.76 1.47
C VAL A 31 -3.95 -12.00 2.34
N GLU A 32 -4.02 -13.19 1.75
CA GLU A 32 -4.14 -14.45 2.51
C GLU A 32 -2.98 -14.63 3.47
N TRP A 33 -1.75 -14.34 3.02
CA TRP A 33 -0.57 -14.41 3.88
C TRP A 33 -0.63 -13.39 5.02
N ALA A 34 -1.03 -12.15 4.71
CA ALA A 34 -1.12 -11.08 5.71
C ALA A 34 -2.19 -11.37 6.77
N ASP A 35 -3.39 -11.76 6.35
CA ASP A 35 -4.48 -12.13 7.28
C ASP A 35 -4.12 -13.38 8.10
N ALA A 36 -3.31 -14.30 7.56
CA ALA A 36 -2.83 -15.47 8.29
C ALA A 36 -1.73 -15.16 9.33
N SER A 37 -0.80 -14.26 8.99
CA SER A 37 0.51 -14.18 9.67
C SER A 37 0.89 -12.80 10.21
N TYR A 38 0.31 -11.72 9.69
CA TYR A 38 0.72 -10.35 10.01
C TYR A 38 0.08 -9.87 11.31
N TYR A 39 0.90 -9.28 12.19
CA TYR A 39 0.45 -8.69 13.45
C TYR A 39 0.84 -7.22 13.49
N LEU A 40 -0.07 -6.37 13.97
CA LEU A 40 0.11 -4.94 14.09
C LEU A 40 0.86 -4.60 15.39
N PRO A 41 2.11 -4.11 15.31
CA PRO A 41 2.90 -3.80 16.51
C PRO A 41 2.33 -2.62 17.27
N LYS A 42 2.29 -2.72 18.61
CA LYS A 42 1.76 -1.70 19.52
C LYS A 42 2.42 -0.33 19.35
N GLU A 43 3.72 -0.31 19.09
CA GLU A 43 4.51 0.91 18.99
C GLU A 43 4.18 1.75 17.75
N SER A 44 3.52 1.14 16.76
CA SER A 44 3.29 1.79 15.47
C SER A 44 1.91 1.57 14.86
N ALA A 45 0.99 1.00 15.62
CA ALA A 45 -0.41 0.86 15.28
C ALA A 45 -1.30 1.44 16.40
N TYR A 46 -2.44 2.02 16.02
CA TYR A 46 -3.40 2.58 16.99
C TYR A 46 -4.22 1.49 17.65
N GLN A 47 -4.45 0.40 16.91
CA GLN A 47 -5.04 -0.83 17.40
C GLN A 47 -3.99 -1.92 17.22
N GLU A 48 -3.52 -2.44 18.35
CA GLU A 48 -2.69 -3.63 18.38
C GLU A 48 -3.58 -4.85 18.09
N GLY A 49 -3.05 -5.82 17.34
CA GLY A 49 -3.76 -7.07 17.09
C GLY A 49 -3.37 -7.73 15.79
N ARG A 50 -4.06 -8.83 15.48
CA ARG A 50 -3.93 -9.51 14.20
C ARG A 50 -4.40 -8.58 13.08
N TRP A 51 -3.67 -8.58 11.98
CA TRP A 51 -4.09 -7.87 10.78
C TRP A 51 -5.39 -8.46 10.24
N GLU A 52 -6.28 -7.57 9.85
CA GLU A 52 -7.48 -7.90 9.09
C GLU A 52 -7.52 -6.94 7.89
N THR A 53 -7.45 -7.51 6.69
CA THR A 53 -7.46 -6.74 5.45
C THR A 53 -8.82 -6.07 5.27
N LEU A 54 -8.84 -4.74 5.29
CA LEU A 54 -10.07 -3.98 5.01
C LEU A 54 -10.47 -4.15 3.53
N PRO A 55 -11.78 -4.04 3.20
CA PRO A 55 -12.26 -4.27 1.84
C PRO A 55 -11.50 -3.49 0.74
N PHE A 56 -11.25 -2.20 0.97
CA PHE A 56 -10.50 -1.37 0.01
C PHE A 56 -9.01 -1.75 -0.12
N GLN A 57 -8.44 -2.41 0.89
CA GLN A 57 -7.03 -2.77 0.92
C GLN A 57 -6.75 -4.02 0.08
N ARG A 58 -7.74 -4.90 -0.08
CA ARG A 58 -7.59 -6.23 -0.70
C ARG A 58 -6.96 -6.16 -2.08
N ALA A 59 -7.60 -5.44 -3.01
CA ALA A 59 -7.11 -5.33 -4.38
C ALA A 59 -5.74 -4.65 -4.46
N ILE A 60 -5.51 -3.64 -3.61
CA ILE A 60 -4.23 -2.93 -3.55
C ILE A 60 -3.11 -3.88 -3.12
N MET A 61 -3.28 -4.60 -2.01
CA MET A 61 -2.25 -5.48 -1.45
C MET A 61 -1.94 -6.65 -2.38
N ASN A 62 -2.96 -7.27 -2.97
CA ASN A 62 -2.77 -8.34 -3.93
C ASN A 62 -2.10 -7.86 -5.22
N ALA A 63 -2.45 -6.67 -5.71
CA ALA A 63 -1.74 -6.07 -6.84
C ALA A 63 -0.26 -5.81 -6.50
N MET A 64 0.04 -5.28 -5.31
CA MET A 64 1.42 -5.10 -4.85
C MET A 64 2.17 -6.43 -4.79
N GLY A 65 1.53 -7.51 -4.31
CA GLY A 65 2.12 -8.85 -4.17
C GLY A 65 2.11 -9.73 -5.43
N SER A 66 1.43 -9.30 -6.49
CA SER A 66 1.30 -10.05 -7.75
C SER A 66 2.60 -10.04 -8.55
N ASP A 67 3.00 -11.19 -9.09
CA ASP A 67 4.17 -11.30 -9.97
C ASP A 67 3.86 -10.76 -11.41
N TYR A 68 2.59 -10.55 -11.76
CA TYR A 68 2.15 -10.11 -13.11
C TYR A 68 2.07 -8.60 -13.27
N ILE A 69 1.85 -7.87 -12.18
CA ILE A 69 1.70 -6.40 -12.21
C ILE A 69 3.07 -5.80 -11.89
N ARG A 70 3.81 -5.30 -12.86
CA ARG A 70 5.15 -4.75 -12.60
C ARG A 70 5.12 -3.47 -11.75
N GLU A 71 4.17 -2.57 -11.99
CA GLU A 71 4.12 -1.26 -11.34
C GLU A 71 2.78 -1.02 -10.64
N VAL A 72 2.83 -0.66 -9.34
CA VAL A 72 1.65 -0.33 -8.54
C VAL A 72 1.82 1.04 -7.91
N ASN A 73 1.02 2.00 -8.35
CA ASN A 73 0.95 3.33 -7.75
C ASN A 73 -0.27 3.42 -6.83
N VAL A 74 -0.13 4.08 -5.68
CA VAL A 74 -1.22 4.29 -4.72
C VAL A 74 -1.29 5.76 -4.32
N VAL A 75 -2.23 6.47 -4.94
CA VAL A 75 -2.59 7.83 -4.57
C VAL A 75 -3.57 7.74 -3.40
N LYS A 76 -3.14 8.13 -2.20
CA LYS A 76 -3.91 7.86 -0.98
C LYS A 76 -4.08 9.07 -0.09
N SER A 77 -5.13 9.08 0.71
CA SER A 77 -5.23 9.98 1.86
C SER A 77 -4.28 9.58 2.98
N ALA A 78 -3.98 10.52 3.88
CA ALA A 78 -3.25 10.23 5.09
C ALA A 78 -4.04 9.23 5.94
N ARG A 79 -3.31 8.41 6.73
CA ARG A 79 -3.92 7.59 7.80
C ARG A 79 -4.91 6.52 7.33
N VAL A 80 -4.83 6.06 6.08
CA VAL A 80 -5.61 4.93 5.53
C VAL A 80 -4.94 3.55 5.70
N GLY A 81 -3.89 3.46 6.52
CA GLY A 81 -3.18 2.20 6.79
C GLY A 81 -2.13 1.79 5.73
N TYR A 82 -1.77 2.68 4.80
CA TYR A 82 -0.84 2.37 3.69
C TYR A 82 0.49 1.75 4.12
N SER A 83 1.20 2.34 5.07
CA SER A 83 2.50 1.81 5.50
C SER A 83 2.40 0.41 6.10
N LYS A 84 1.24 0.02 6.67
CA LYS A 84 1.00 -1.34 7.17
C LYS A 84 0.71 -2.33 6.05
N MET A 85 -0.07 -1.93 5.04
CA MET A 85 -0.22 -2.72 3.81
C MET A 85 1.15 -2.99 3.18
N LEU A 86 1.98 -1.95 3.05
CA LEU A 86 3.30 -2.04 2.45
C LEU A 86 4.21 -3.03 3.20
N LEU A 87 4.30 -2.91 4.53
CA LEU A 87 5.10 -3.83 5.34
C LEU A 87 4.57 -5.26 5.32
N GLY A 88 3.24 -5.46 5.28
CA GLY A 88 2.63 -6.78 5.10
C GLY A 88 3.05 -7.43 3.79
N VAL A 89 2.99 -6.69 2.69
CA VAL A 89 3.41 -7.17 1.37
C VAL A 89 4.92 -7.43 1.33
N TYR A 90 5.75 -6.57 1.94
CA TYR A 90 7.19 -6.80 2.02
C TYR A 90 7.54 -8.02 2.86
N ALA A 91 6.83 -8.25 3.97
CA ALA A 91 7.00 -9.43 4.80
C ALA A 91 6.65 -10.71 4.02
N TYR A 92 5.53 -10.69 3.29
CA TYR A 92 5.16 -11.74 2.34
C TYR A 92 6.24 -11.98 1.27
N PHE A 93 6.83 -10.91 0.72
CA PHE A 93 7.92 -11.04 -0.25
C PHE A 93 9.16 -11.68 0.34
N ILE A 94 9.56 -11.32 1.55
CA ILE A 94 10.74 -11.85 2.22
C ILE A 94 10.57 -13.32 2.59
N GLU A 95 9.42 -13.66 3.20
CA GLU A 95 9.17 -14.97 3.79
C GLU A 95 8.68 -15.97 2.76
N HIS A 96 7.60 -15.64 2.06
CA HIS A 96 6.88 -16.54 1.17
C HIS A 96 7.49 -16.59 -0.23
N LYS A 97 7.64 -15.43 -0.88
CA LYS A 97 8.19 -15.33 -2.25
C LYS A 97 9.72 -15.34 -2.31
N GLN A 98 10.38 -15.22 -1.16
CA GLN A 98 11.84 -15.16 -1.02
C GLN A 98 12.50 -14.15 -1.96
N ARG A 99 12.10 -12.89 -1.86
CA ARG A 99 12.58 -11.76 -2.68
C ARG A 99 13.50 -10.84 -1.89
N ASN A 100 14.47 -10.26 -2.58
CA ASN A 100 15.22 -9.11 -2.09
C ASN A 100 14.38 -7.85 -2.29
N THR A 101 14.24 -7.04 -1.25
CA THR A 101 13.32 -5.90 -1.24
C THR A 101 14.00 -4.63 -0.75
N LEU A 102 13.77 -3.51 -1.41
CA LEU A 102 14.30 -2.20 -1.04
C LEU A 102 13.16 -1.18 -0.98
N ILE A 103 13.18 -0.33 0.03
CA ILE A 103 12.28 0.81 0.15
C ILE A 103 13.10 2.10 0.33
N TRP A 104 12.70 3.14 -0.40
CA TRP A 104 13.15 4.50 -0.17
C TRP A 104 12.09 5.30 0.58
N LEU A 105 12.56 6.11 1.52
CA LEU A 105 11.80 7.14 2.23
C LEU A 105 12.36 8.52 1.84
N PRO A 106 11.64 9.63 2.07
CA PRO A 106 12.05 10.93 1.54
C PRO A 106 13.46 11.35 1.98
N THR A 107 13.86 11.07 3.22
CA THR A 107 15.20 11.38 3.75
C THR A 107 15.83 10.17 4.47
N ASP A 108 17.15 10.22 4.71
CA ASP A 108 17.83 9.18 5.50
C ASP A 108 17.27 9.11 6.93
N GLY A 109 16.89 10.25 7.51
CA GLY A 109 16.25 10.30 8.83
C GLY A 109 14.88 9.61 8.85
N ASP A 110 14.08 9.79 7.80
CA ASP A 110 12.80 9.09 7.65
C ASP A 110 13.01 7.58 7.52
N ALA A 111 14.01 7.15 6.74
CA ALA A 111 14.35 5.75 6.55
C ALA A 111 14.82 5.07 7.85
N GLU A 112 15.71 5.73 8.61
CA GLU A 112 16.16 5.22 9.91
C GLU A 112 15.00 5.14 10.91
N ASN A 113 14.14 6.16 10.94
CA ASN A 113 12.98 6.17 11.81
C ASN A 113 12.01 5.04 11.42
N PHE A 114 11.76 4.84 10.13
CA PHE A 114 10.93 3.76 9.62
C PHE A 114 11.48 2.38 10.00
N MET A 115 12.79 2.18 9.89
CA MET A 115 13.43 0.93 10.31
C MET A 115 13.18 0.63 11.81
N LYS A 116 13.42 1.62 12.68
CA LYS A 116 13.30 1.47 14.13
C LYS A 116 11.85 1.33 14.60
N THR A 117 10.95 2.14 14.07
CA THR A 117 9.57 2.27 14.57
C THR A 117 8.60 1.31 13.92
N HIS A 118 8.87 0.87 12.69
CA HIS A 118 7.97 0.02 11.93
C HIS A 118 8.56 -1.34 11.60
N VAL A 119 9.76 -1.40 11.01
CA VAL A 119 10.33 -2.66 10.52
C VAL A 119 10.77 -3.57 11.67
N GLU A 120 11.54 -3.07 12.63
CA GLU A 120 12.04 -3.88 13.76
C GLU A 120 10.92 -4.48 14.62
N PRO A 121 9.86 -3.73 14.99
CA PRO A 121 8.69 -4.30 15.66
C PRO A 121 7.94 -5.32 14.79
N THR A 122 7.83 -5.09 13.48
CA THR A 122 7.19 -6.04 12.56
C THR A 122 7.94 -7.37 12.50
N ILE A 123 9.28 -7.33 12.46
CA ILE A 123 10.11 -8.55 12.50
C ILE A 123 9.93 -9.29 13.83
N ARG A 124 9.82 -8.56 14.95
CA ARG A 124 9.61 -9.13 16.29
C ARG A 124 8.27 -9.84 16.41
N ASP A 125 7.20 -9.19 15.95
CA ASP A 125 5.82 -9.59 16.24
C ASP A 125 5.25 -10.60 15.23
N ILE A 126 5.95 -10.83 14.11
CA ILE A 126 5.60 -11.86 13.12
C ILE A 126 6.52 -13.07 13.33
N PRO A 127 6.02 -14.19 13.89
CA PRO A 127 6.84 -15.35 14.23
C PRO A 127 7.65 -15.90 13.06
N LEU A 128 7.07 -15.89 11.84
CA LEU A 128 7.74 -16.35 10.62
C LEU A 128 8.95 -15.48 10.26
N LEU A 129 8.83 -14.15 10.39
CA LEU A 129 9.96 -13.24 10.16
C LEU A 129 11.01 -13.34 11.27
N LEU A 130 10.57 -13.44 12.53
CA LEU A 130 11.48 -13.57 13.67
C LEU A 130 12.32 -14.86 13.55
N ALA A 131 11.71 -15.97 13.13
CA ALA A 131 12.40 -17.22 12.86
C ALA A 131 13.47 -17.08 11.75
N LEU A 132 13.25 -16.16 10.80
CA LEU A 132 14.21 -15.82 9.76
C LEU A 132 15.30 -14.84 10.21
N ALA A 133 15.19 -14.23 11.39
CA ALA A 133 16.09 -13.19 11.91
C ALA A 133 16.88 -13.66 13.17
N PRO A 134 17.82 -14.62 13.04
CA PRO A 134 18.57 -15.17 14.19
C PRO A 134 19.47 -14.14 14.91
N TRP A 135 19.71 -13.00 14.27
CA TRP A 135 20.45 -11.86 14.77
C TRP A 135 19.60 -10.90 15.62
N TYR A 136 18.29 -11.10 15.72
CA TYR A 136 17.41 -10.22 16.48
C TYR A 136 17.87 -10.10 17.94
N GLY A 137 17.92 -8.86 18.46
CA GLY A 137 18.43 -8.57 19.80
C GLY A 137 19.96 -8.62 19.96
N LYS A 138 20.73 -8.80 18.87
CA LYS A 138 22.20 -8.88 18.91
C LYS A 138 22.82 -7.93 17.89
N LYS A 139 24.03 -7.44 18.20
CA LYS A 139 24.88 -6.73 17.23
C LYS A 139 25.37 -7.75 16.20
N HIS A 140 25.00 -7.57 14.95
CA HIS A 140 25.33 -8.51 13.87
C HIS A 140 25.47 -7.78 12.54
N ARG A 141 26.33 -8.27 11.64
CA ARG A 141 26.54 -7.64 10.32
C ARG A 141 25.28 -7.63 9.44
N ASP A 142 24.41 -8.61 9.63
CA ASP A 142 23.14 -8.77 8.90
C ASP A 142 21.98 -7.97 9.56
N ASN A 143 22.29 -7.18 10.58
CA ASN A 143 21.35 -6.34 11.32
C ASN A 143 21.90 -4.91 11.47
N THR A 144 21.57 -4.03 10.54
CA THR A 144 21.95 -2.61 10.57
C THR A 144 20.72 -1.71 10.49
N LEU A 145 20.90 -0.39 10.64
CA LEU A 145 19.79 0.57 10.50
C LEU A 145 19.28 0.71 9.07
N THR A 146 20.10 0.34 8.07
CA THR A 146 19.76 0.47 6.65
C THR A 146 19.40 -0.87 6.02
N MET A 147 19.69 -1.99 6.70
CA MET A 147 19.57 -3.33 6.10
C MET A 147 19.35 -4.42 7.14
N LYS A 148 18.42 -5.33 6.83
CA LYS A 148 18.15 -6.58 7.55
C LYS A 148 18.31 -7.74 6.57
N ARG A 149 19.22 -8.68 6.83
CA ARG A 149 19.43 -9.86 5.98
C ARG A 149 18.99 -11.13 6.71
N PHE A 150 18.05 -11.83 6.12
CA PHE A 150 17.37 -12.98 6.71
C PHE A 150 18.11 -14.29 6.41
N SER A 151 17.86 -15.32 7.23
CA SER A 151 18.52 -16.63 7.14
C SER A 151 18.17 -17.43 5.87
N ASN A 152 17.10 -17.06 5.17
CA ASN A 152 16.78 -17.56 3.82
C ASN A 152 17.61 -16.89 2.70
N GLY A 153 18.55 -16.01 3.07
CA GLY A 153 19.46 -15.33 2.15
C GLY A 153 18.95 -14.00 1.61
N ARG A 154 17.69 -13.62 1.89
CA ARG A 154 17.05 -12.41 1.38
C ARG A 154 17.33 -11.19 2.24
N GLY A 155 17.41 -10.03 1.60
CA GLY A 155 17.64 -8.75 2.26
C GLY A 155 16.44 -7.82 2.14
N PHE A 156 16.23 -7.06 3.22
CA PHE A 156 15.39 -5.87 3.24
C PHE A 156 16.28 -4.65 3.46
N TRP A 157 16.22 -3.67 2.57
CA TRP A 157 16.95 -2.40 2.69
C TRP A 157 15.96 -1.24 2.86
N CYS A 158 16.33 -0.28 3.71
CA CYS A 158 15.59 0.96 3.94
C CYS A 158 16.57 2.13 3.81
N LEU A 159 16.38 2.99 2.81
CA LEU A 159 17.32 4.06 2.46
C LEU A 159 16.62 5.41 2.28
N GLY A 160 17.35 6.51 2.47
CA GLY A 160 16.84 7.85 2.17
C GLY A 160 16.87 8.16 0.68
N GLY A 161 15.91 8.97 0.22
CA GLY A 161 15.69 9.28 -1.18
C GLY A 161 16.50 10.48 -1.71
N LYS A 162 17.19 11.24 -0.85
CA LYS A 162 17.92 12.47 -1.24
C LYS A 162 19.31 12.25 -1.81
N ALA A 163 19.99 11.18 -1.40
CA ALA A 163 21.38 10.95 -1.78
C ALA A 163 21.47 9.99 -2.97
N ALA A 164 22.09 10.40 -4.07
CA ALA A 164 22.17 9.58 -5.29
C ALA A 164 22.91 8.26 -5.06
N LYS A 165 23.88 8.24 -4.12
CA LYS A 165 24.57 7.01 -3.68
C LYS A 165 23.61 5.91 -3.23
N ASN A 166 22.44 6.26 -2.68
CA ASN A 166 21.45 5.30 -2.18
C ASN A 166 20.68 4.60 -3.31
N TYR A 167 20.82 5.05 -4.56
CA TYR A 167 20.20 4.44 -5.75
C TYR A 167 21.17 3.57 -6.55
N ARG A 168 22.37 3.32 -6.05
CA ARG A 168 23.42 2.55 -6.75
C ARG A 168 23.62 1.16 -6.14
N GLU A 169 24.31 0.29 -6.87
CA GLU A 169 24.86 -1.01 -6.42
C GLU A 169 23.86 -2.11 -6.02
N LYS A 170 22.63 -1.78 -5.61
CA LYS A 170 21.65 -2.79 -5.20
C LYS A 170 21.05 -3.52 -6.40
N SER A 171 20.90 -4.83 -6.28
CA SER A 171 20.12 -5.67 -7.19
C SER A 171 19.05 -6.35 -6.36
N VAL A 172 17.79 -5.96 -6.59
CA VAL A 172 16.64 -6.38 -5.80
C VAL A 172 15.53 -6.83 -6.72
N ASP A 173 14.56 -7.56 -6.19
CA ASP A 173 13.39 -7.97 -6.97
C ASP A 173 12.26 -6.93 -6.83
N VAL A 174 12.19 -6.26 -5.68
CA VAL A 174 11.14 -5.30 -5.32
C VAL A 174 11.75 -3.96 -4.90
N ALA A 175 11.29 -2.89 -5.54
CA ALA A 175 11.59 -1.49 -5.22
C ALA A 175 10.32 -0.80 -4.71
N GLY A 176 10.44 0.00 -3.65
CA GLY A 176 9.30 0.75 -3.11
C GLY A 176 9.64 2.17 -2.72
N TYR A 177 8.63 3.03 -2.81
CA TYR A 177 8.74 4.46 -2.57
C TYR A 177 7.56 4.89 -1.70
N ASP A 178 7.80 5.13 -0.41
CA ASP A 178 6.77 5.62 0.51
C ASP A 178 6.93 7.14 0.70
N GLU A 179 5.79 7.84 0.72
CA GLU A 179 5.69 9.29 0.65
C GLU A 179 6.40 9.91 -0.58
N LEU A 180 6.23 9.27 -1.76
CA LEU A 180 6.86 9.68 -3.02
C LEU A 180 6.68 11.18 -3.36
N ALA A 181 5.56 11.81 -3.01
CA ALA A 181 5.35 13.24 -3.25
C ALA A 181 6.27 14.16 -2.43
N ALA A 182 7.04 13.62 -1.48
CA ALA A 182 8.04 14.34 -0.70
C ALA A 182 9.48 14.14 -1.19
N PHE A 183 9.67 13.37 -2.26
CA PHE A 183 10.97 13.21 -2.89
C PHE A 183 11.30 14.42 -3.74
N ASP A 184 12.60 14.67 -3.89
CA ASP A 184 13.10 15.68 -4.82
C ASP A 184 12.80 15.24 -6.28
N GLU A 185 12.64 16.21 -7.18
CA GLU A 185 12.36 15.95 -8.59
C GLU A 185 13.55 15.31 -9.32
N ASP A 186 14.73 15.73 -8.92
CA ASP A 186 16.03 15.33 -9.44
C ASP A 186 16.98 15.06 -8.27
N ILE A 187 17.47 13.83 -8.16
CA ILE A 187 18.32 13.39 -7.05
C ILE A 187 19.77 13.74 -7.38
N GLU A 188 20.30 14.79 -6.74
CA GLU A 188 21.68 15.28 -6.92
C GLU A 188 22.09 15.45 -8.40
N GLN A 189 21.16 15.87 -9.27
CA GLN A 189 21.37 16.04 -10.72
C GLN A 189 21.59 14.74 -11.51
N GLU A 190 21.24 13.58 -10.93
CA GLU A 190 21.32 12.26 -11.60
C GLU A 190 19.98 11.80 -12.20
N GLY A 191 18.89 12.51 -11.91
CA GLY A 191 17.58 12.28 -12.49
C GLY A 191 16.50 11.85 -11.50
N SER A 192 15.39 11.35 -12.05
CA SER A 192 14.18 11.00 -11.29
C SER A 192 14.41 9.85 -10.32
N PRO A 193 13.90 9.92 -9.06
CA PRO A 193 14.03 8.87 -8.07
C PRO A 193 13.42 7.53 -8.51
N THR A 194 12.28 7.55 -9.21
CA THR A 194 11.62 6.33 -9.69
C THR A 194 12.43 5.65 -10.78
N PHE A 195 12.96 6.41 -11.73
CA PHE A 195 13.84 5.87 -12.77
C PHE A 195 15.15 5.32 -12.18
N LEU A 196 15.81 6.06 -11.30
CA LEU A 196 17.07 5.62 -10.68
C LEU A 196 16.90 4.35 -9.83
N GLY A 197 15.81 4.28 -9.06
CA GLY A 197 15.55 3.12 -8.20
C GLY A 197 14.98 1.92 -8.96
N ASP A 198 14.15 2.10 -9.99
CA ASP A 198 13.65 0.99 -10.80
C ASP A 198 14.74 0.36 -11.67
N LYS A 199 15.84 1.08 -11.93
CA LYS A 199 17.08 0.47 -12.47
C LYS A 199 17.64 -0.64 -11.56
N ARG A 200 17.28 -0.68 -10.28
CA ARG A 200 17.75 -1.69 -9.32
C ARG A 200 16.99 -3.01 -9.40
N ILE A 201 15.82 -3.01 -10.04
CA ILE A 201 15.02 -4.21 -10.32
C ILE A 201 15.22 -4.73 -11.75
N GLU A 202 16.06 -4.07 -12.56
CA GLU A 202 16.45 -4.59 -13.87
C GLU A 202 17.24 -5.90 -13.70
N GLY A 203 16.84 -6.93 -14.45
CA GLY A 203 17.41 -8.28 -14.36
C GLY A 203 16.74 -9.17 -13.32
N SER A 204 15.83 -8.65 -12.49
CA SER A 204 14.91 -9.50 -11.71
C SER A 204 14.02 -10.30 -12.65
N VAL A 205 13.76 -11.56 -12.30
CA VAL A 205 12.77 -12.40 -13.02
C VAL A 205 11.35 -11.89 -12.79
N TRP A 206 11.10 -11.28 -11.62
CA TRP A 206 9.79 -10.78 -11.20
C TRP A 206 9.95 -9.37 -10.64
N PRO A 207 10.24 -8.38 -11.51
CA PRO A 207 10.49 -7.01 -11.10
C PRO A 207 9.20 -6.36 -10.60
N LYS A 208 9.27 -5.70 -9.44
CA LYS A 208 8.14 -5.00 -8.83
C LYS A 208 8.53 -3.59 -8.40
N SER A 209 7.77 -2.57 -8.82
CA SER A 209 7.84 -1.20 -8.33
C SER A 209 6.54 -0.82 -7.61
N ILE A 210 6.64 -0.45 -6.33
CA ILE A 210 5.48 -0.05 -5.50
C ILE A 210 5.66 1.40 -5.06
N ARG A 211 4.73 2.27 -5.42
CA ARG A 211 4.83 3.71 -5.17
C ARG A 211 3.59 4.20 -4.44
N GLY A 212 3.73 4.96 -3.38
CA GLY A 212 2.57 5.51 -2.69
C GLY A 212 2.86 6.78 -1.92
N SER A 213 1.86 7.65 -1.84
CA SER A 213 2.00 8.94 -1.16
C SER A 213 0.66 9.60 -0.95
N THR A 214 0.60 10.50 0.03
CA THR A 214 -0.38 11.59 -0.07
C THR A 214 0.06 12.55 -1.18
N PRO A 215 -0.81 12.93 -2.13
CA PRO A 215 -0.47 13.91 -3.16
C PRO A 215 -0.27 15.31 -2.56
N LYS A 216 0.46 16.17 -3.28
CA LYS A 216 0.77 17.55 -2.88
C LYS A 216 0.24 18.55 -3.91
N VAL A 217 1.11 19.36 -4.52
CA VAL A 217 0.73 20.42 -5.47
C VAL A 217 0.66 19.84 -6.88
N ARG A 218 -0.41 20.13 -7.62
CA ARG A 218 -0.52 19.68 -9.01
C ARG A 218 0.66 20.16 -9.85
N GLY A 219 1.15 19.31 -10.74
CA GLY A 219 2.20 19.64 -11.71
C GLY A 219 3.63 19.43 -11.21
N THR A 220 3.85 19.45 -9.88
CA THR A 220 5.15 19.13 -9.24
C THR A 220 5.08 17.89 -8.34
N CYS A 221 3.93 17.21 -8.33
CA CYS A 221 3.73 16.07 -7.44
C CYS A 221 4.21 14.77 -8.10
N GLN A 222 5.24 14.17 -7.51
CA GLN A 222 5.83 12.93 -8.05
C GLN A 222 4.86 11.74 -8.12
N ILE A 223 3.98 11.56 -7.12
CA ILE A 223 2.98 10.48 -7.17
C ILE A 223 1.89 10.76 -8.22
N GLU A 224 1.57 12.04 -8.48
CA GLU A 224 0.66 12.41 -9.57
C GLU A 224 1.27 12.08 -10.93
N ARG A 225 2.56 12.40 -11.12
CA ARG A 225 3.29 12.05 -12.34
C ARG A 225 3.28 10.53 -12.57
N ALA A 226 3.69 9.75 -11.58
CA ALA A 226 3.66 8.28 -11.66
C ALA A 226 2.25 7.75 -11.96
N ALA A 227 1.23 8.32 -11.31
CA ALA A 227 -0.16 7.95 -11.56
C ALA A 227 -0.63 8.27 -12.98
N SER A 228 -0.15 9.37 -13.56
CA SER A 228 -0.50 9.80 -14.92
C SER A 228 0.13 8.94 -16.01
N GLU A 229 1.33 8.41 -15.75
CA GLU A 229 2.05 7.50 -16.64
C GLU A 229 1.37 6.12 -16.72
N SER A 230 0.65 5.72 -15.67
CA SER A 230 -0.12 4.46 -15.68
C SER A 230 -1.37 4.57 -16.58
N PRO A 231 -1.61 3.57 -17.46
CA PRO A 231 -2.79 3.53 -18.31
C PRO A 231 -4.09 3.30 -17.52
N HIS A 232 -3.99 2.78 -16.29
CA HIS A 232 -5.15 2.40 -15.49
C HIS A 232 -5.18 3.18 -14.17
N PHE A 233 -6.17 4.07 -14.03
CA PHE A 233 -6.45 4.78 -12.78
C PHE A 233 -7.73 4.24 -12.14
N MET A 234 -7.59 3.50 -11.05
CA MET A 234 -8.63 2.73 -10.41
C MET A 234 -9.28 3.50 -9.26
N ARG A 235 -10.60 3.64 -9.28
CA ARG A 235 -11.41 4.14 -8.17
C ARG A 235 -12.14 2.99 -7.52
N LEU A 236 -12.27 3.01 -6.20
CA LEU A 236 -13.13 2.03 -5.51
C LEU A 236 -14.59 2.44 -5.70
N HIS A 237 -15.38 1.58 -6.33
CA HIS A 237 -16.82 1.72 -6.46
C HIS A 237 -17.52 0.89 -5.37
N VAL A 238 -18.59 1.46 -4.83
CA VAL A 238 -19.50 0.84 -3.87
C VAL A 238 -20.93 0.97 -4.39
N ALA A 239 -21.75 -0.05 -4.16
CA ALA A 239 -23.16 -0.01 -4.53
C ALA A 239 -23.93 0.90 -3.57
N CYS A 240 -24.89 1.67 -4.10
CA CYS A 240 -25.84 2.38 -3.26
C CYS A 240 -26.75 1.36 -2.54
N PRO A 241 -26.88 1.40 -1.20
CA PRO A 241 -27.73 0.45 -0.47
C PRO A 241 -29.23 0.60 -0.75
N HIS A 242 -29.65 1.68 -1.43
CA HIS A 242 -31.06 1.94 -1.73
C HIS A 242 -31.45 1.68 -3.18
N CYS A 243 -30.56 1.96 -4.14
CA CYS A 243 -30.86 1.77 -5.57
C CYS A 243 -29.97 0.73 -6.27
N GLY A 244 -28.94 0.19 -5.61
CA GLY A 244 -28.04 -0.82 -6.16
C GLY A 244 -27.00 -0.30 -7.15
N GLU A 245 -27.16 0.92 -7.70
CA GLU A 245 -26.22 1.49 -8.65
C GLU A 245 -24.84 1.76 -8.02
N GLU A 246 -23.78 1.41 -8.75
CA GLU A 246 -22.39 1.54 -8.30
C GLU A 246 -21.83 2.94 -8.56
N GLN A 247 -21.10 3.47 -7.59
CA GLN A 247 -20.44 4.77 -7.68
C GLN A 247 -19.18 4.79 -6.81
N TYR A 248 -18.23 5.67 -7.11
CA TYR A 248 -17.18 5.99 -6.16
C TYR A 248 -17.57 7.25 -5.37
N LEU A 249 -17.29 7.24 -4.07
CA LEU A 249 -17.56 8.34 -3.17
C LEU A 249 -16.73 9.56 -3.55
N LYS A 250 -17.42 10.69 -3.74
CA LYS A 250 -16.83 12.02 -3.95
C LYS A 250 -17.14 12.90 -2.75
N PHE A 251 -16.22 13.82 -2.41
CA PHE A 251 -16.51 14.77 -1.33
C PHE A 251 -17.72 15.64 -1.65
N GLY A 252 -17.82 16.12 -2.89
CA GLY A 252 -18.88 17.02 -3.32
C GLY A 252 -18.65 18.44 -2.81
N ASP A 253 -18.71 19.42 -3.71
CA ASP A 253 -18.73 20.83 -3.33
C ASP A 253 -20.17 21.38 -3.34
N LYS A 254 -20.32 22.70 -3.25
CA LYS A 254 -21.63 23.36 -3.24
C LYS A 254 -22.36 23.22 -4.58
N GLU A 255 -21.62 23.05 -5.67
CA GLU A 255 -22.16 23.01 -7.04
C GLU A 255 -22.44 21.57 -7.49
N THR A 256 -21.75 20.59 -6.91
CA THR A 256 -21.97 19.17 -7.17
C THR A 256 -23.30 18.72 -6.55
N PRO A 257 -24.27 18.16 -7.30
CA PRO A 257 -25.57 17.77 -6.74
C PRO A 257 -25.52 16.50 -5.88
N PHE A 258 -24.42 15.75 -5.92
CA PHE A 258 -24.18 14.51 -5.15
C PHE A 258 -22.93 14.63 -4.26
N GLY A 259 -22.55 13.56 -3.54
CA GLY A 259 -21.41 13.54 -2.62
C GLY A 259 -21.81 13.76 -1.16
N LEU A 260 -20.88 14.13 -0.29
CA LEU A 260 -21.19 14.45 1.09
C LEU A 260 -22.00 15.75 1.19
N LYS A 261 -23.13 15.70 1.90
CA LYS A 261 -24.03 16.82 2.15
C LYS A 261 -24.34 16.90 3.64
N TRP A 262 -24.52 18.12 4.13
CA TRP A 262 -24.82 18.42 5.52
C TRP A 262 -25.52 19.78 5.61
N THR A 263 -26.31 19.96 6.68
CA THR A 263 -26.90 21.25 7.03
C THR A 263 -25.79 22.22 7.46
N PRO A 264 -25.84 23.50 7.04
CA PRO A 264 -24.87 24.50 7.48
C PRO A 264 -24.72 24.52 9.00
N ASP A 265 -23.46 24.60 9.46
CA ASP A 265 -23.09 24.65 10.87
C ASP A 265 -23.42 23.40 11.72
N ASP A 266 -23.96 22.33 11.11
CA ASP A 266 -24.21 21.04 11.77
C ASP A 266 -23.49 19.88 11.06
N PRO A 267 -22.25 19.55 11.43
CA PRO A 267 -21.51 18.42 10.85
C PRO A 267 -22.11 17.05 11.19
N SER A 268 -22.96 16.95 12.22
CA SER A 268 -23.58 15.67 12.62
C SER A 268 -24.69 15.25 11.66
N SER A 269 -25.27 16.21 10.93
CA SER A 269 -26.28 15.98 9.90
C SER A 269 -25.77 15.27 8.65
N VAL A 270 -24.45 15.07 8.52
CA VAL A 270 -23.83 14.58 7.28
C VAL A 270 -24.44 13.26 6.79
N PHE A 271 -24.62 13.20 5.48
CA PHE A 271 -24.98 12.02 4.71
C PHE A 271 -24.28 12.08 3.35
N TYR A 272 -24.27 10.96 2.62
CA TYR A 272 -23.83 10.92 1.24
C TYR A 272 -25.05 10.87 0.32
N LEU A 273 -25.08 11.73 -0.69
CA LEU A 273 -26.15 11.78 -1.69
C LEU A 273 -25.70 11.05 -2.94
N CYS A 274 -26.40 9.97 -3.31
CA CYS A 274 -26.08 9.12 -4.46
C CYS A 274 -26.14 9.89 -5.79
N GLU A 275 -25.17 9.66 -6.68
CA GLU A 275 -25.09 10.35 -7.98
C GLU A 275 -26.15 9.91 -9.00
N HIS A 276 -26.71 8.70 -8.85
CA HIS A 276 -27.66 8.12 -9.81
C HIS A 276 -29.11 8.48 -9.50
N ASN A 277 -29.52 8.30 -8.23
CA ASN A 277 -30.92 8.39 -7.82
C ASN A 277 -31.15 9.35 -6.63
N ALA A 278 -30.14 10.14 -6.25
CA ALA A 278 -30.20 11.07 -5.11
C ALA A 278 -30.69 10.41 -3.80
N CYS A 279 -30.40 9.12 -3.62
CA CYS A 279 -30.65 8.42 -2.37
C CYS A 279 -29.76 9.00 -1.25
N VAL A 280 -30.33 9.17 -0.06
CA VAL A 280 -29.62 9.62 1.15
C VAL A 280 -29.02 8.41 1.84
N ILE A 281 -27.69 8.30 1.83
CA ILE A 281 -26.93 7.19 2.40
C ILE A 281 -26.25 7.66 3.69
N ARG A 282 -26.40 6.93 4.79
CA ARG A 282 -25.59 7.11 6.01
C ARG A 282 -24.34 6.25 5.96
N GLN A 283 -23.30 6.67 6.69
CA GLN A 283 -22.02 5.96 6.69
C GLN A 283 -22.17 4.49 7.11
N GLN A 284 -23.00 4.19 8.11
CA GLN A 284 -23.23 2.81 8.55
C GLN A 284 -24.00 1.92 7.56
N GLU A 285 -24.62 2.53 6.53
CA GLU A 285 -25.36 1.79 5.49
C GLU A 285 -24.45 1.38 4.32
N LEU A 286 -23.19 1.85 4.29
CA LEU A 286 -22.26 1.42 3.26
C LEU A 286 -21.88 -0.05 3.44
N ASP A 287 -22.16 -0.82 2.40
CA ASP A 287 -21.71 -2.19 2.25
C ASP A 287 -20.57 -2.25 1.24
N PHE A 288 -19.48 -2.93 1.65
CA PHE A 288 -18.29 -3.13 0.84
C PHE A 288 -18.18 -4.55 0.27
N THR A 289 -19.16 -5.41 0.50
CA THR A 289 -19.14 -6.82 0.09
C THR A 289 -18.91 -6.98 -1.41
N ASP A 290 -19.60 -6.19 -2.22
CA ASP A 290 -19.47 -6.16 -3.69
C ASP A 290 -18.58 -5.03 -4.21
N ALA A 291 -17.89 -4.30 -3.31
CA ALA A 291 -17.04 -3.19 -3.72
C ALA A 291 -15.93 -3.67 -4.67
N ARG A 292 -15.68 -2.89 -5.72
CA ARG A 292 -14.69 -3.22 -6.74
C ARG A 292 -13.97 -1.99 -7.23
N TYR A 293 -12.73 -2.17 -7.63
CA TYR A 293 -11.97 -1.13 -8.29
C TYR A 293 -12.31 -1.09 -9.77
N ILE A 294 -12.74 0.06 -10.27
CA ILE A 294 -13.05 0.29 -11.69
C ILE A 294 -12.11 1.38 -12.22
N CYS A 295 -11.55 1.14 -13.40
CA CYS A 295 -10.68 2.08 -14.07
C CYS A 295 -11.48 3.23 -14.70
N GLU A 296 -11.25 4.47 -14.29
CA GLU A 296 -11.95 5.64 -14.85
C GLU A 296 -11.59 5.91 -16.33
N LYS A 297 -10.44 5.41 -16.79
CA LYS A 297 -9.94 5.62 -18.17
C LYS A 297 -10.42 4.54 -19.16
N THR A 298 -10.52 3.30 -18.70
CA THR A 298 -10.68 2.12 -19.58
C THR A 298 -11.87 1.23 -19.22
N GLY A 299 -12.44 1.39 -18.03
CA GLY A 299 -13.52 0.55 -17.54
C GLY A 299 -13.12 -0.86 -17.11
N ILE A 300 -11.83 -1.24 -17.21
CA ILE A 300 -11.37 -2.51 -16.61
C ILE A 300 -11.60 -2.49 -15.10
N TRP A 301 -11.82 -3.65 -14.50
CA TRP A 301 -12.11 -3.71 -13.08
C TRP A 301 -11.57 -4.97 -12.40
N THR A 302 -11.44 -4.89 -11.08
CA THR A 302 -11.04 -6.01 -10.22
C THR A 302 -11.70 -5.87 -8.85
N ARG A 303 -12.06 -7.01 -8.24
CA ARG A 303 -12.56 -7.05 -6.85
C ARG A 303 -11.45 -7.30 -5.84
N ASP A 304 -10.41 -8.03 -6.24
CA ASP A 304 -9.43 -8.60 -5.32
C ASP A 304 -7.98 -8.39 -5.74
N GLY A 305 -7.72 -7.75 -6.90
CA GLY A 305 -6.38 -7.53 -7.43
C GLY A 305 -5.70 -8.78 -8.01
N ILE A 306 -6.41 -9.91 -8.05
CA ILE A 306 -5.98 -11.19 -8.62
C ILE A 306 -6.68 -11.42 -9.95
N LEU A 307 -8.01 -11.38 -9.96
CA LEU A 307 -8.82 -11.51 -11.16
C LEU A 307 -9.11 -10.13 -11.75
N TRP A 308 -8.91 -10.00 -13.05
CA TRP A 308 -9.10 -8.77 -13.80
C TRP A 308 -10.12 -8.99 -14.90
N PHE A 309 -10.94 -7.98 -15.13
CA PHE A 309 -12.04 -8.06 -16.08
C PHE A 309 -12.05 -6.83 -16.97
N SER A 310 -12.42 -7.02 -18.23
CA SER A 310 -12.72 -5.95 -19.17
C SER A 310 -13.97 -5.18 -18.75
N SER A 311 -14.23 -4.05 -19.40
CA SER A 311 -15.48 -3.28 -19.20
C SER A 311 -16.74 -4.04 -19.61
N SER A 312 -16.62 -5.07 -20.46
CA SER A 312 -17.72 -5.98 -20.83
C SER A 312 -17.89 -7.15 -19.85
N GLY A 313 -16.98 -7.32 -18.88
CA GLY A 313 -17.05 -8.38 -17.86
C GLY A 313 -16.35 -9.69 -18.24
N GLU A 314 -15.57 -9.70 -19.31
CA GLU A 314 -14.73 -10.86 -19.67
C GLU A 314 -13.44 -10.85 -18.85
N GLU A 315 -12.98 -12.02 -18.39
CA GLU A 315 -11.71 -12.14 -17.69
C GLU A 315 -10.54 -11.81 -18.63
N ILE A 316 -9.60 -11.00 -18.14
CA ILE A 316 -8.40 -10.57 -18.85
C ILE A 316 -7.17 -10.80 -17.99
N GLU A 317 -6.00 -10.80 -18.64
CA GLU A 317 -4.73 -10.81 -17.93
C GLU A 317 -4.56 -9.56 -17.05
N PRO A 318 -3.88 -9.67 -15.89
CA PRO A 318 -3.56 -8.51 -15.06
C PRO A 318 -2.78 -7.43 -15.85
N PRO A 319 -3.04 -6.14 -15.61
CA PRO A 319 -2.29 -5.07 -16.25
C PRO A 319 -0.84 -5.01 -15.74
N ASP A 320 0.09 -4.62 -16.61
CA ASP A 320 1.51 -4.45 -16.22
C ASP A 320 1.72 -3.26 -15.25
N SER A 321 0.93 -2.19 -15.39
CA SER A 321 0.97 -1.01 -14.51
C SER A 321 -0.44 -0.60 -14.10
N VAL A 322 -0.63 -0.29 -12.82
CA VAL A 322 -1.91 0.17 -12.28
C VAL A 322 -1.72 1.25 -11.21
N THR A 323 -2.61 2.24 -11.21
CA THR A 323 -2.76 3.20 -10.14
C THR A 323 -4.05 2.96 -9.38
N PHE A 324 -4.00 2.84 -8.06
CA PHE A 324 -5.16 2.88 -7.18
C PHE A 324 -5.29 4.24 -6.52
N HIS A 325 -6.53 4.71 -6.38
CA HIS A 325 -6.85 5.81 -5.48
C HIS A 325 -7.76 5.35 -4.35
N ILE A 326 -7.44 5.84 -3.15
CA ILE A 326 -8.32 5.69 -1.99
C ILE A 326 -8.26 6.93 -1.12
N TRP A 327 -9.41 7.37 -0.65
CA TRP A 327 -9.50 8.51 0.24
C TRP A 327 -10.26 8.21 1.52
N THR A 328 -10.19 9.17 2.43
CA THR A 328 -10.57 9.01 3.83
C THR A 328 -12.03 8.59 4.04
N ALA A 329 -12.95 8.89 3.11
CA ALA A 329 -14.36 8.52 3.25
C ALA A 329 -14.64 7.01 3.26
N TYR A 330 -13.74 6.19 2.72
CA TYR A 330 -13.84 4.72 2.74
C TYR A 330 -13.20 4.08 3.97
N SER A 331 -12.44 4.86 4.75
CA SER A 331 -11.68 4.34 5.89
C SER A 331 -12.56 4.25 7.13
N PRO A 332 -12.59 3.11 7.84
CA PRO A 332 -13.28 3.00 9.13
C PRO A 332 -12.57 3.76 10.25
N PHE A 333 -11.34 4.26 10.02
CA PHE A 333 -10.55 4.97 11.02
C PHE A 333 -11.02 6.41 11.27
N THR A 334 -12.01 6.89 10.50
CA THR A 334 -12.64 8.18 10.76
C THR A 334 -14.12 8.16 10.35
N THR A 335 -14.85 9.18 10.80
CA THR A 335 -16.26 9.35 10.46
C THR A 335 -16.44 10.45 9.43
N TRP A 336 -17.50 10.37 8.62
CA TRP A 336 -17.89 11.48 7.74
C TRP A 336 -18.14 12.77 8.51
N VAL A 337 -18.65 12.66 9.74
CA VAL A 337 -18.83 13.81 10.66
C VAL A 337 -17.49 14.50 10.91
N GLN A 338 -16.43 13.72 11.16
CA GLN A 338 -15.09 14.25 11.39
C GLN A 338 -14.51 14.88 10.12
N ILE A 339 -14.70 14.25 8.95
CA ILE A 339 -14.30 14.83 7.65
C ILE A 339 -14.95 16.21 7.45
N VAL A 340 -16.26 16.35 7.71
CA VAL A 340 -16.97 17.63 7.60
C VAL A 340 -16.46 18.64 8.63
N LYS A 341 -16.22 18.24 9.88
CA LYS A 341 -15.63 19.12 10.90
C LYS A 341 -14.28 19.68 10.44
N ASP A 342 -13.44 18.85 9.85
CA ASP A 342 -12.11 19.28 9.38
C ASP A 342 -12.22 20.18 8.15
N TRP A 343 -13.16 19.91 7.25
CA TRP A 343 -13.49 20.82 6.15
C TRP A 343 -13.93 22.20 6.63
N MET A 344 -14.83 22.28 7.62
CA MET A 344 -15.34 23.54 8.13
C MET A 344 -14.23 24.41 8.75
N LYS A 345 -13.21 23.79 9.38
CA LYS A 345 -12.01 24.49 9.88
C LYS A 345 -11.14 25.11 8.78
N THR A 346 -11.32 24.72 7.52
CA THR A 346 -10.60 25.29 6.37
C THR A 346 -11.20 26.59 5.84
N LYS A 347 -12.41 26.96 6.30
CA LYS A 347 -13.13 28.14 5.79
C LYS A 347 -12.29 29.41 5.99
N GLY A 348 -12.02 30.11 4.89
CA GLY A 348 -11.22 31.34 4.88
C GLY A 348 -9.70 31.13 4.99
N ASP A 349 -9.20 29.88 4.96
CA ASP A 349 -7.78 29.56 5.10
C ASP A 349 -7.33 28.63 3.97
N THR A 350 -6.71 29.21 2.94
CA THR A 350 -6.19 28.48 1.77
C THR A 350 -5.14 27.43 2.14
N GLY A 351 -4.35 27.68 3.19
CA GLY A 351 -3.34 26.73 3.67
C GLY A 351 -3.98 25.48 4.25
N LYS A 352 -4.96 25.64 5.15
CA LYS A 352 -5.75 24.52 5.69
C LYS A 352 -6.55 23.82 4.60
N ARG A 353 -7.06 24.58 3.63
CA ARG A 353 -7.79 24.03 2.48
C ARG A 353 -6.91 23.10 1.64
N LYS A 354 -5.70 23.54 1.32
CA LYS A 354 -4.68 22.72 0.66
C LYS A 354 -4.40 21.44 1.46
N THR A 355 -4.15 21.56 2.76
CA THR A 355 -3.92 20.41 3.64
C THR A 355 -5.09 19.42 3.60
N PHE A 356 -6.35 19.89 3.63
CA PHE A 356 -7.52 19.03 3.56
C PHE A 356 -7.59 18.28 2.23
N VAL A 357 -7.43 18.97 1.09
CA VAL A 357 -7.44 18.34 -0.24
C VAL A 357 -6.36 17.26 -0.34
N ASN A 358 -5.13 17.58 0.05
CA ASN A 358 -4.00 16.66 -0.06
C ASN A 358 -4.10 15.46 0.89
N THR A 359 -4.46 15.69 2.15
CA THR A 359 -4.37 14.66 3.20
C THR A 359 -5.68 13.94 3.48
N THR A 360 -6.84 14.57 3.21
CA THR A 360 -8.17 13.99 3.46
C THR A 360 -8.81 13.47 2.17
N LEU A 361 -8.76 14.25 1.08
CA LEU A 361 -9.27 13.78 -0.21
C LEU A 361 -8.27 12.91 -0.97
N GLY A 362 -6.98 13.02 -0.64
CA GLY A 362 -5.95 12.31 -1.38
C GLY A 362 -5.90 12.79 -2.83
N GLU A 363 -6.06 14.11 -3.03
CA GLU A 363 -6.06 14.76 -4.35
C GLU A 363 -4.97 15.82 -4.41
N THR A 364 -4.46 16.11 -5.62
CA THR A 364 -3.52 17.21 -5.81
C THR A 364 -4.20 18.56 -5.64
N TRP A 365 -3.47 19.51 -5.07
CA TRP A 365 -3.94 20.87 -4.87
C TRP A 365 -3.61 21.71 -6.09
N GLU A 366 -4.63 22.35 -6.65
CA GLU A 366 -4.50 23.43 -7.62
C GLU A 366 -4.79 24.76 -6.90
N ALA A 367 -3.84 25.69 -6.94
CA ALA A 367 -4.18 27.06 -6.61
C ALA A 367 -5.12 27.57 -7.69
N LYS A 368 -6.36 27.96 -7.33
CA LYS A 368 -7.19 28.73 -8.25
C LYS A 368 -6.41 29.98 -8.62
N ILE A 369 -5.98 30.08 -9.87
CA ILE A 369 -5.46 31.32 -10.44
C ILE A 369 -6.67 32.25 -10.46
N GLY A 370 -6.69 33.20 -9.53
CA GLY A 370 -7.71 34.25 -9.47
C GLY A 370 -7.48 35.27 -10.58
#